data_AF-A0A2M8GKL7-F1
#
_entry.id   AF-A0A2M8GKL7-F1
#
_cell.length_a   1.000
_cell.length_b   1.000
_cell.length_c   1.000
_cell.angle_alpha   90.00
_cell.angle_beta   90.00
_cell.angle_gamma   90.00
#
_symmetry.space_group_name_H-M   'P 1'
#
loop_
_entity.id
_entity.type
_entity.pdbx_description
1 polymer ?
#
loop_
_entity_poly.entity_id
_entity_poly.type
_entity_poly.pdbx_seq_one_letter_code
_entity_poly.pdbx_strand_id
1 'polypeptide(L)'
;MPENKIILLDTMIVGGLFALNKKGNKIEENKTEWKRAVIKIVNIFENKRLLAPPSVCFELMCWDKNWHKFVTEKSRSVFNYSSEPISNETLQIASKFAYTCGESFGETNEIKYKLKSMDPITAAYAINHKYYILTENEKYFPESFFKIVSIEKLILFGKDGKKYRRFLYLLESN
;
A
#
# COMPACT_ATOMS: atom_id res chain seq x y z
N MET A 1 -14.07 -21.85 9.53
CA MET A 1 -14.04 -20.48 10.09
C MET A 1 -13.47 -19.57 9.01
N PRO A 2 -14.07 -18.42 8.69
CA PRO A 2 -13.45 -17.51 7.73
C PRO A 2 -12.11 -17.06 8.33
N GLU A 3 -11.01 -17.42 7.67
CA GLU A 3 -9.66 -17.05 8.09
C GLU A 3 -9.58 -15.52 8.19
N ASN A 4 -9.08 -15.01 9.32
CA ASN A 4 -8.79 -13.58 9.47
C ASN A 4 -7.82 -13.16 8.36
N LYS A 5 -8.31 -12.42 7.36
CA LYS A 5 -7.47 -11.96 6.25
C LYS A 5 -6.78 -10.65 6.64
N ILE A 6 -5.47 -10.61 6.49
CA ILE A 6 -4.64 -9.44 6.77
C ILE A 6 -4.35 -8.74 5.45
N ILE A 7 -4.51 -7.41 5.44
CA ILE A 7 -4.28 -6.55 4.28
C ILE A 7 -3.18 -5.56 4.63
N LEU A 8 -2.06 -5.66 3.92
CA LEU A 8 -0.96 -4.71 3.98
C LEU A 8 -1.32 -3.44 3.21
N LEU A 9 -1.13 -2.31 3.85
CA LEU A 9 -1.32 -0.99 3.26
C LEU A 9 0.01 -0.51 2.69
N ASP A 10 0.04 -0.23 1.39
CA ASP A 10 1.15 0.47 0.74
C ASP A 10 1.28 1.93 1.26
N THR A 11 2.48 2.50 1.14
CA THR A 11 2.85 3.85 1.59
C THR A 11 1.91 4.92 1.07
N MET A 12 1.50 4.83 -0.19
CA MET A 12 0.55 5.78 -0.79
C MET A 12 -0.83 5.72 -0.14
N ILE A 13 -1.27 4.54 0.30
CA ILE A 13 -2.56 4.35 0.98
C ILE A 13 -2.52 5.02 2.35
N VAL A 14 -1.47 4.75 3.13
CA VAL A 14 -1.30 5.36 4.46
C VAL A 14 -1.16 6.88 4.34
N GLY A 15 -0.35 7.36 3.40
CA GLY A 15 -0.20 8.79 3.10
C GLY A 15 -1.50 9.46 2.68
N GLY A 16 -2.36 8.74 1.94
CA GLY A 16 -3.71 9.16 1.55
C GLY A 16 -4.67 9.29 2.73
N LEU A 17 -4.73 8.27 3.59
CA LEU A 17 -5.59 8.22 4.79
C LEU A 17 -5.31 9.36 5.79
N PHE A 18 -4.08 9.86 5.82
CA PHE A 18 -3.70 10.99 6.68
C PHE A 18 -3.47 12.29 5.92
N ALA A 19 -3.57 12.26 4.59
CA ALA A 19 -3.33 13.40 3.72
C ALA A 19 -2.02 14.13 4.04
N LEU A 20 -0.93 13.37 4.29
CA LEU A 20 0.36 13.84 4.84
C LEU A 20 1.04 14.98 4.05
N ASN A 21 0.52 15.36 2.88
CA ASN A 21 1.07 16.38 1.98
C ASN A 21 0.04 17.41 1.47
N LYS A 22 -1.09 17.64 2.14
CA LYS A 22 -2.16 18.58 1.70
C LYS A 22 -2.46 19.68 2.74
N LYS A 23 -2.88 20.87 2.28
CA LYS A 23 -3.28 22.04 3.11
C LYS A 23 -4.72 22.51 2.78
N GLY A 24 -5.54 22.89 3.77
CA GLY A 24 -6.89 23.50 3.63
C GLY A 24 -8.10 22.53 3.61
N ASN A 25 -9.32 23.05 3.37
CA ASN A 25 -10.59 22.27 3.39
C ASN A 25 -10.59 21.03 2.47
N LYS A 26 -9.82 21.07 1.38
CA LYS A 26 -9.62 19.93 0.47
C LYS A 26 -8.89 18.74 1.10
N ILE A 27 -8.20 18.94 2.23
CA ILE A 27 -7.61 17.82 3.00
C ILE A 27 -8.74 16.91 3.48
N GLU A 28 -9.76 17.48 4.11
CA GLU A 28 -10.77 16.69 4.82
C GLU A 28 -11.67 15.91 3.85
N GLU A 29 -12.04 16.54 2.73
CA GLU A 29 -12.75 15.87 1.64
C GLU A 29 -11.95 14.67 1.09
N ASN A 30 -10.67 14.88 0.78
CA ASN A 30 -9.81 13.81 0.28
C ASN A 30 -9.61 12.70 1.32
N LYS A 31 -9.44 13.05 2.60
CA LYS A 31 -9.30 12.08 3.69
C LYS A 31 -10.55 11.21 3.83
N THR A 32 -11.73 11.82 3.71
CA THR A 32 -13.01 11.12 3.75
C THR A 32 -13.14 10.16 2.58
N GLU A 33 -12.77 10.61 1.38
CA GLU A 33 -12.81 9.78 0.18
C GLU A 33 -11.84 8.59 0.27
N TRP A 34 -10.61 8.80 0.76
CA TRP A 34 -9.65 7.73 1.04
C TRP A 34 -10.23 6.69 2.00
N LYS A 35 -10.79 7.13 3.13
CA LYS A 35 -11.45 6.23 4.08
C LYS A 35 -12.60 5.46 3.43
N ARG A 36 -13.45 6.13 2.65
CA ARG A 36 -14.59 5.51 1.94
C ARG A 36 -14.10 4.40 0.99
N ALA A 37 -13.11 4.71 0.15
CA ALA A 37 -12.60 3.78 -0.85
C ALA A 37 -11.90 2.58 -0.18
N VAL A 38 -11.09 2.82 0.84
CA VAL A 38 -10.48 1.74 1.64
C VAL A 38 -11.57 0.89 2.27
N ILE A 39 -12.54 1.45 3.01
CA ILE A 39 -13.61 0.68 3.66
C ILE A 39 -14.36 -0.20 2.64
N LYS A 40 -14.69 0.33 1.46
CA LYS A 40 -15.37 -0.46 0.41
C LYS A 40 -14.54 -1.63 -0.07
N ILE A 41 -13.29 -1.40 -0.47
CA ILE A 41 -12.45 -2.49 -1.01
C ILE A 41 -12.16 -3.54 0.06
N VAL A 42 -12.05 -3.12 1.32
CA VAL A 42 -11.76 -4.06 2.41
C VAL A 42 -13.03 -4.76 2.91
N ASN A 43 -14.24 -4.24 2.67
CA ASN A 43 -15.51 -4.89 3.02
C ASN A 43 -15.80 -6.18 2.23
N ILE A 44 -14.97 -6.47 1.23
CA ILE A 44 -14.91 -7.78 0.59
C ILE A 44 -14.57 -8.89 1.59
N PHE A 45 -13.89 -8.55 2.69
CA PHE A 45 -13.60 -9.48 3.79
C PHE A 45 -14.41 -9.13 5.04
N GLU A 46 -15.09 -10.14 5.58
CA GLU A 46 -15.94 -10.04 6.77
C GLU A 46 -15.12 -9.75 8.04
N ASN A 47 -13.93 -10.36 8.19
CA ASN A 47 -13.02 -10.17 9.32
C ASN A 47 -11.61 -9.81 8.84
N LYS A 48 -11.31 -8.52 8.85
CA LYS A 48 -10.08 -7.96 8.29
C LYS A 48 -9.22 -7.22 9.30
N ARG A 49 -7.91 -7.30 9.11
CA ARG A 49 -6.94 -6.46 9.82
C ARG A 49 -6.10 -5.70 8.81
N LEU A 50 -6.18 -4.38 8.85
CA LEU A 50 -5.31 -3.51 8.05
C LEU A 50 -3.99 -3.33 8.79
N LEU A 51 -2.88 -3.57 8.09
CA LEU A 51 -1.53 -3.42 8.63
C LEU A 51 -0.67 -2.52 7.75
N ALA A 52 0.11 -1.62 8.36
CA ALA A 52 1.25 -1.00 7.69
C ALA A 52 2.50 -1.87 7.96
N PRO A 53 3.15 -2.44 6.92
CA PRO A 53 4.35 -3.24 7.10
C PRO A 53 5.57 -2.36 7.46
N PRO A 54 6.65 -2.93 8.02
CA PRO A 54 7.82 -2.16 8.45
C PRO A 54 8.46 -1.33 7.32
N SER A 55 8.44 -1.85 6.09
CA SER A 55 8.92 -1.16 4.88
C SER A 55 8.19 0.17 4.64
N VAL A 56 6.86 0.15 4.77
CA VAL A 56 5.99 1.31 4.60
C VAL A 56 6.20 2.32 5.73
N CYS A 57 6.33 1.84 6.97
CA CYS A 57 6.67 2.71 8.10
C CYS A 57 8.01 3.42 7.88
N PHE A 58 9.00 2.73 7.33
CA PHE A 58 10.29 3.31 6.97
C PHE A 58 10.16 4.38 5.88
N GLU A 59 9.44 4.12 4.79
CA GLU A 59 9.23 5.14 3.74
C GLU A 59 8.51 6.38 4.26
N LEU A 60 7.49 6.21 5.10
CA LEU A 60 6.78 7.33 5.72
C LEU A 60 7.71 8.16 6.62
N MET A 61 8.62 7.52 7.36
CA MET A 61 9.66 8.22 8.14
C MET A 61 10.60 9.04 7.25
N CYS A 62 10.94 8.53 6.06
CA CYS A 62 11.77 9.26 5.10
C CYS A 62 11.04 10.47 4.50
N TRP A 63 9.71 10.43 4.34
CA TRP A 63 8.93 11.53 3.79
C TRP A 63 8.67 12.63 4.81
N ASP A 64 8.31 12.25 6.03
CA ASP A 64 8.11 13.18 7.14
C ASP A 64 8.51 12.50 8.45
N LYS A 65 9.59 12.93 9.10
CA LYS A 65 10.04 12.37 10.38
C LYS A 65 8.97 12.41 11.48
N ASN A 66 7.99 13.31 11.36
CA ASN A 66 6.89 13.48 12.29
C ASN A 66 5.62 12.73 11.87
N TRP A 67 5.63 11.92 10.80
CA TRP A 67 4.41 11.30 10.27
C TRP A 67 3.61 10.51 11.34
N HIS A 68 4.33 9.88 12.27
CA HIS A 68 3.76 9.10 13.37
C HIS A 68 2.86 9.94 14.29
N LYS A 69 3.08 11.27 14.38
CA LYS A 69 2.23 12.19 15.15
C LYS A 69 0.84 12.34 14.55
N PHE A 70 0.67 12.10 13.25
CA PHE A 70 -0.65 12.10 12.60
C PHE A 70 -1.41 10.77 12.83
N VAL A 71 -0.71 9.72 13.27
CA VAL A 71 -1.32 8.45 13.67
C VAL A 71 -1.67 8.47 15.16
N THR A 72 -2.78 9.13 15.48
CA THR A 72 -3.38 9.16 16.82
C THR A 72 -3.88 7.77 17.25
N GLU A 73 -4.21 7.59 18.53
CA GLU A 73 -4.86 6.37 19.03
C GLU A 73 -6.21 6.11 18.33
N LYS A 74 -6.96 7.17 18.02
CA LYS A 74 -8.16 7.08 17.18
C LYS A 74 -7.83 6.66 15.74
N SER A 75 -6.64 6.98 15.22
CA SER A 75 -6.17 6.52 13.92
C SER A 75 -5.80 5.03 13.91
N ARG A 76 -5.38 4.45 15.05
CA ARG A 76 -5.13 3.01 15.18
C ARG A 76 -6.40 2.16 15.07
N SER A 77 -7.58 2.77 15.19
CA SER A 77 -8.84 2.11 14.84
C SER A 77 -8.96 1.80 13.33
N VAL A 78 -8.17 2.47 12.49
CA VAL A 78 -8.17 2.27 11.03
C VAL A 78 -7.19 1.17 10.62
N PHE A 79 -5.98 1.15 11.17
CA PHE A 79 -4.99 0.09 10.92
C PHE A 79 -3.97 0.00 12.07
N ASN A 80 -3.27 -1.13 12.12
CA ASN A 80 -2.17 -1.34 13.08
C ASN A 80 -0.81 -1.40 12.37
N TYR A 81 0.27 -1.18 13.11
CA TYR A 81 1.60 -1.51 12.59
C TYR A 81 1.83 -3.01 12.68
N SER A 82 2.55 -3.56 11.71
CA SER A 82 3.05 -4.91 11.91
C SER A 82 4.12 -4.89 13.01
N SER A 83 3.95 -5.77 13.99
CA SER A 83 4.97 -6.04 15.02
C SER A 83 5.99 -7.09 14.59
N GLU A 84 5.71 -7.81 13.50
CA GLU A 84 6.57 -8.88 13.01
C GLU A 84 7.76 -8.29 12.23
N PRO A 85 9.00 -8.65 12.59
CA PRO A 85 10.19 -8.11 11.95
C PRO A 85 10.33 -8.61 10.51
N ILE A 86 11.13 -7.90 9.72
CA ILE A 86 11.58 -8.40 8.40
C ILE A 86 12.58 -9.53 8.66
N SER A 87 12.20 -10.76 8.30
CA SER A 87 13.03 -11.95 8.49
C SER A 87 14.04 -12.13 7.35
N ASN A 88 15.04 -12.99 7.55
CA ASN A 88 15.96 -13.38 6.48
C ASN A 88 15.23 -14.03 5.28
N GLU A 89 14.18 -14.81 5.54
CA GLU A 89 13.34 -15.41 4.49
C GLU A 89 12.63 -14.33 3.67
N THR A 90 12.08 -13.32 4.32
CA THR A 90 11.49 -12.15 3.64
C THR A 90 12.52 -11.46 2.75
N LEU A 91 13.77 -11.30 3.19
CA LEU A 91 14.84 -10.68 2.39
C LEU A 91 15.25 -11.53 1.18
N GLN A 92 15.25 -12.86 1.31
CA GLN A 92 15.50 -13.78 0.20
C GLN A 92 14.39 -13.69 -0.85
N ILE A 93 13.12 -13.69 -0.42
CA ILE A 93 11.96 -13.51 -1.31
C ILE A 93 12.03 -12.13 -1.98
N ALA A 94 12.39 -11.07 -1.26
CA ALA A 94 12.52 -9.72 -1.80
C ALA A 94 13.59 -9.64 -2.89
N SER A 95 14.74 -10.29 -2.68
CA SER A 95 15.81 -10.37 -3.66
C SER A 95 15.35 -11.09 -4.94
N LYS A 96 14.66 -12.23 -4.80
CA LYS A 96 14.10 -12.97 -5.93
C LYS A 96 13.05 -12.17 -6.68
N PHE A 97 12.13 -11.52 -5.96
CA PHE A 97 11.10 -10.66 -6.53
C PHE A 97 11.73 -9.51 -7.34
N ALA A 98 12.71 -8.79 -6.75
CA ALA A 98 13.39 -7.70 -7.42
C ALA A 98 14.13 -8.16 -8.69
N TYR A 99 14.80 -9.32 -8.64
CA TYR A 99 15.46 -9.91 -9.80
C TYR A 99 14.45 -10.24 -10.91
N THR A 100 13.36 -10.94 -10.60
CA THR A 100 12.32 -11.27 -11.59
C THR A 100 11.68 -10.04 -12.20
N CYS A 101 11.41 -9.00 -11.41
CA CYS A 101 10.96 -7.72 -11.93
C CYS A 101 11.99 -7.13 -12.90
N GLY A 102 13.28 -7.08 -12.53
CA GLY A 102 14.36 -6.59 -13.38
C GLY A 102 14.47 -7.32 -14.73
N GLU A 103 14.38 -8.65 -14.72
CA GLU A 103 14.36 -9.48 -15.94
C GLU A 103 13.10 -9.23 -16.79
N SER A 104 11.94 -9.08 -16.16
CA SER A 104 10.65 -8.87 -16.86
C SER A 104 10.55 -7.50 -17.53
N PHE A 105 11.36 -6.52 -17.12
CA PHE A 105 11.29 -5.15 -17.60
C PHE A 105 12.16 -4.83 -18.82
N GLY A 106 13.04 -5.74 -19.26
CA GLY A 106 13.80 -5.63 -20.52
C GLY A 106 14.77 -4.43 -20.59
N GLU A 107 15.82 -4.56 -21.42
CA GLU A 107 16.91 -3.56 -21.60
C GLU A 107 16.49 -2.24 -22.28
N THR A 108 15.23 -1.81 -22.16
CA THR A 108 14.85 -0.46 -22.60
C THR A 108 15.11 0.56 -21.49
N ASN A 109 16.01 1.51 -21.76
CA ASN A 109 16.49 2.54 -20.84
C ASN A 109 15.39 3.39 -20.14
N GLU A 110 14.14 3.34 -20.60
CA GLU A 110 13.00 4.00 -19.96
C GLU A 110 12.36 3.16 -18.84
N ILE A 111 12.61 1.85 -18.80
CA ILE A 111 12.15 0.91 -17.77
C ILE A 111 13.27 0.59 -16.76
N LYS A 112 14.21 1.53 -16.59
CA LYS A 112 14.75 1.86 -15.25
C LYS A 112 13.70 2.63 -14.42
N TYR A 113 12.41 2.31 -14.59
CA TYR A 113 11.36 2.77 -13.70
C TYR A 113 11.69 2.17 -12.34
N LYS A 114 12.34 3.00 -11.51
CA LYS A 114 12.55 2.83 -10.08
C LYS A 114 11.40 2.01 -9.49
N LEU A 115 11.60 0.70 -9.32
CA LEU A 115 11.06 0.04 -8.14
C LEU A 115 11.43 0.99 -7.01
N LYS A 116 10.44 1.52 -6.31
CA LYS A 116 10.79 2.25 -5.10
C LYS A 116 11.47 1.24 -4.22
N SER A 117 12.54 1.65 -3.56
CA SER A 117 13.49 0.74 -2.89
C SER A 117 12.81 -0.24 -1.92
N MET A 118 11.57 0.06 -1.48
CA MET A 118 10.82 -0.70 -0.52
C MET A 118 9.70 -1.57 -1.10
N ASP A 119 9.31 -1.42 -2.38
CA ASP A 119 8.26 -2.23 -3.01
C ASP A 119 8.60 -3.74 -2.97
N PRO A 120 9.84 -4.19 -3.28
CA PRO A 120 10.20 -5.60 -3.17
C PRO A 120 10.10 -6.17 -1.75
N ILE A 121 10.39 -5.35 -0.74
CA ILE A 121 10.28 -5.77 0.67
C ILE A 121 8.81 -5.91 1.05
N THR A 122 7.95 -4.96 0.67
CA THR A 122 6.50 -5.04 0.90
C THR A 122 5.89 -6.26 0.21
N ALA A 123 6.26 -6.50 -1.05
CA ALA A 123 5.84 -7.68 -1.82
C ALA A 123 6.25 -8.98 -1.13
N ALA A 124 7.54 -9.10 -0.77
CA ALA A 124 8.06 -10.27 -0.10
C ALA A 124 7.40 -10.52 1.26
N TYR A 125 7.12 -9.46 2.01
CA TYR A 125 6.42 -9.55 3.28
C TYR A 125 4.99 -10.07 3.08
N ALA A 126 4.30 -9.63 2.04
CA ALA A 126 2.98 -10.16 1.71
C ALA A 126 3.04 -11.65 1.33
N ILE A 127 4.00 -12.05 0.49
CA ILE A 127 4.18 -13.44 0.05
C ILE A 127 4.50 -14.35 1.24
N ASN A 128 5.48 -13.96 2.06
CA ASN A 128 5.95 -14.77 3.19
C ASN A 128 4.83 -15.06 4.21
N HIS A 129 3.95 -14.09 4.44
CA HIS A 129 2.87 -14.20 5.42
C HIS A 129 1.50 -14.50 4.79
N LYS A 130 1.42 -14.70 3.46
CA LYS A 130 0.17 -14.89 2.70
C LYS A 130 -0.86 -13.78 2.94
N TYR A 131 -0.38 -12.54 2.98
CA TYR A 131 -1.22 -11.35 3.15
C TYR A 131 -1.61 -10.76 1.79
N TYR A 132 -2.68 -9.96 1.80
CA TYR A 132 -3.06 -9.14 0.65
C TYR A 132 -2.31 -7.81 0.67
N ILE A 133 -2.19 -7.16 -0.49
CA ILE A 133 -1.66 -5.79 -0.60
C ILE A 133 -2.76 -4.88 -1.11
N LEU A 134 -2.94 -3.72 -0.48
CA LEU A 134 -3.73 -2.62 -0.99
C LEU A 134 -2.78 -1.53 -1.50
N THR A 135 -2.86 -1.18 -2.79
CA THR A 135 -1.96 -0.20 -3.43
C THR A 135 -2.69 0.66 -4.48
N GLU A 136 -2.10 1.80 -4.84
CA GLU A 136 -2.48 2.60 -6.03
C GLU A 136 -1.70 2.19 -7.30
N ASN A 137 -0.66 1.35 -7.18
CA ASN A 137 0.27 1.04 -8.26
C ASN A 137 0.45 -0.48 -8.44
N GLU A 138 -0.58 -1.15 -8.95
CA GLU A 138 -0.58 -2.57 -9.28
C GLU A 138 0.59 -2.99 -10.19
N LYS A 139 1.02 -2.10 -11.11
CA LYS A 139 2.12 -2.38 -12.05
C LYS A 139 3.48 -2.69 -11.39
N TYR A 140 3.66 -2.38 -10.12
CA TYR A 140 4.88 -2.73 -9.37
C TYR A 140 4.84 -4.14 -8.77
N PHE A 141 3.70 -4.82 -8.90
CA PHE A 141 3.44 -6.16 -8.39
C PHE A 141 3.02 -7.06 -9.55
N PRO A 142 3.99 -7.67 -10.26
CA PRO A 142 3.71 -8.41 -11.49
C PRO A 142 2.85 -9.65 -11.25
N GLU A 143 2.10 -10.02 -12.29
CA GLU A 143 1.10 -11.08 -12.25
C GLU A 143 1.65 -12.47 -11.90
N SER A 144 2.96 -12.68 -12.11
CA SER A 144 3.66 -13.89 -11.70
C SER A 144 3.67 -14.10 -10.19
N PHE A 145 3.56 -13.05 -9.39
CA PHE A 145 3.53 -13.12 -7.92
C PHE A 145 2.19 -12.72 -7.33
N PHE A 146 1.44 -11.83 -7.98
CA PHE A 146 0.20 -11.27 -7.44
C PHE A 146 -0.91 -11.22 -8.46
N LYS A 147 -2.13 -11.53 -8.06
CA LYS A 147 -3.34 -11.32 -8.88
C LYS A 147 -4.20 -10.21 -8.29
N ILE A 148 -4.87 -9.46 -9.16
CA ILE A 148 -5.84 -8.44 -8.75
C ILE A 148 -7.13 -9.15 -8.35
N VAL A 149 -7.59 -8.93 -7.11
CA VAL A 149 -8.86 -9.48 -6.61
C VAL A 149 -9.97 -8.43 -6.54
N SER A 150 -9.61 -7.13 -6.47
CA SER A 150 -10.59 -6.05 -6.51
C SER A 150 -9.97 -4.73 -6.94
N ILE A 151 -10.80 -3.86 -7.52
CA ILE A 151 -10.45 -2.50 -7.91
C ILE A 151 -11.54 -1.55 -7.39
N GLU A 152 -11.14 -0.51 -6.66
CA GLU A 152 -12.05 0.57 -6.23
C GLU A 152 -11.59 1.92 -6.78
N LYS A 153 -12.55 2.70 -7.26
CA LYS A 153 -12.29 4.03 -7.78
C LYS A 153 -12.24 5.07 -6.65
N LEU A 154 -11.19 5.88 -6.67
CA LEU A 154 -10.93 7.00 -5.77
C LEU A 154 -11.07 8.34 -6.51
N ILE A 155 -11.89 9.26 -6.00
CA ILE A 155 -12.13 10.58 -6.62
C ILE A 155 -11.57 11.69 -5.74
N LEU A 156 -10.39 12.19 -6.08
CA LEU A 156 -9.69 13.21 -5.32
C LEU A 156 -9.90 14.61 -5.90
N PHE A 157 -9.86 15.64 -5.04
CA PHE A 157 -9.94 17.04 -5.43
C PHE A 157 -8.56 17.70 -5.36
N GLY A 158 -8.12 18.29 -6.47
CA GLY A 158 -6.85 19.02 -6.56
C GLY A 158 -6.96 20.47 -6.10
N LYS A 159 -5.80 21.15 -6.01
CA LYS A 159 -5.71 22.54 -5.54
C LYS A 159 -6.47 23.52 -6.45
N ASP A 160 -6.57 23.22 -7.73
CA ASP A 160 -7.33 23.92 -8.75
C ASP A 160 -8.85 23.67 -8.70
N GLY A 161 -9.31 22.75 -7.84
CA GLY A 161 -10.72 22.38 -7.72
C GLY A 161 -11.15 21.30 -8.72
N LYS A 162 -10.25 20.84 -9.59
CA LYS A 162 -10.54 19.74 -10.52
C LYS A 162 -10.58 18.41 -9.78
N LYS A 163 -11.41 17.51 -10.31
CA LYS A 163 -11.52 16.12 -9.85
C LYS A 163 -10.50 15.25 -10.57
N TYR A 164 -9.73 14.49 -9.81
CA TYR A 164 -8.75 13.53 -10.27
C TYR A 164 -9.24 12.13 -9.93
N ARG A 165 -9.10 11.21 -10.89
CA ARG A 165 -9.48 9.82 -10.71
C ARG A 165 -8.22 9.00 -10.45
N ARG A 166 -8.28 8.14 -9.44
CA ARG A 166 -7.27 7.14 -9.14
C ARG A 166 -7.96 5.81 -8.83
N PHE A 167 -7.19 4.75 -8.77
CA PHE A 167 -7.68 3.41 -8.51
C PHE A 167 -6.91 2.81 -7.33
N LEU A 168 -7.63 2.11 -6.47
CA LEU A 168 -7.08 1.27 -5.43
C LEU A 168 -7.23 -0.17 -5.87
N TYR A 169 -6.14 -0.92 -5.79
CA TYR A 169 -6.06 -2.32 -6.18
C TYR A 169 -5.79 -3.16 -4.94
N LEU A 170 -6.61 -4.17 -4.76
CA LEU A 170 -6.37 -5.22 -3.78
C LEU A 170 -5.75 -6.41 -4.52
N LEU A 171 -4.58 -6.81 -4.05
CA LEU A 171 -3.75 -7.85 -4.64
C LEU A 171 -3.65 -9.03 -3.69
N GLU A 172 -3.76 -10.24 -4.23
CA GLU A 172 -3.53 -11.51 -3.52
C GLU A 172 -2.24 -12.14 -4.02
N SER A 173 -1.37 -12.62 -3.12
CA SER A 173 -0.20 -13.41 -3.51
C SER A 173 -0.63 -14.76 -4.08
N ASN A 174 0.04 -15.20 -5.14
CA ASN A 174 -0.21 -16.49 -5.79
C ASN A 174 0.25 -17.69 -4.96
#